data_AF-A0A9X1P2F3-F1
#
_entry.id   AF-A0A9X1P2F3-F1
#
_cell.length_a   1.000
_cell.length_b   1.000
_cell.length_c   1.000
_cell.angle_alpha   90.00
_cell.angle_beta   90.00
_cell.angle_gamma   90.00
#
_symmetry.space_group_name_H-M   'P 1'
#
loop_
_entity.id
_entity.type
_entity.pdbx_description
1 polymer ?
#
loop_
_entity_poly.entity_id
_entity_poly.type
_entity_poly.pdbx_seq_one_letter_code
_entity_poly.pdbx_strand_id
1 'polypeptide(L)'
;MRLMAFAAASLVLSAALSGCVSASGDIAEVMNPEDPADDAHCQSLLIRPGELVYAQCRLALRKTYLNDYNARKAVLAQRYGPVTGTLDAALRADAFCNYDESVKQVTSGLSDDVVASTAYQNCANTREELGAAFVAATGQPAEALVEAERGMVLDQNRAAIREAHVVIKGPPGSVLTTEAEVAERGGMAPAVPAEILPPAPLSR
;
A
#
# COMPACT_ATOMS: atom_id res chain seq x y z
N MET A 1 37.99 -34.57 -25.77
CA MET A 1 37.38 -33.27 -26.15
C MET A 1 35.88 -33.45 -26.40
N ARG A 2 35.05 -33.51 -25.36
CA ARG A 2 33.58 -33.54 -25.44
C ARG A 2 33.00 -33.04 -24.11
N LEU A 3 33.10 -31.74 -23.86
CA LEU A 3 32.60 -31.08 -22.64
C LEU A 3 32.30 -29.60 -22.95
N MET A 4 31.60 -29.32 -24.06
CA MET A 4 31.17 -27.96 -24.40
C MET A 4 29.83 -27.96 -25.15
N ALA A 5 28.82 -28.66 -24.62
CA ALA A 5 27.47 -28.63 -25.21
C ALA A 5 26.33 -28.59 -24.18
N PHE A 6 26.64 -28.33 -22.90
CA PHE A 6 25.62 -28.20 -21.84
C PHE A 6 25.54 -26.79 -21.22
N ALA A 7 26.30 -25.82 -21.74
CA ALA A 7 26.26 -24.43 -21.27
C ALA A 7 25.30 -23.53 -22.08
N ALA A 8 24.87 -23.96 -23.27
CA ALA A 8 24.06 -23.14 -24.17
C ALA A 8 22.54 -23.21 -23.90
N ALA A 9 22.06 -24.24 -23.20
CA ALA A 9 20.63 -24.41 -22.91
C ALA A 9 20.18 -23.65 -21.64
N SER A 10 21.09 -23.32 -20.72
CA SER A 10 20.75 -22.64 -19.47
C SER A 10 20.71 -21.11 -19.58
N LEU A 11 21.16 -20.54 -20.70
CA LEU A 11 21.11 -19.09 -20.96
C LEU A 11 19.78 -18.63 -21.59
N VAL A 12 18.99 -19.56 -22.14
CA VAL A 12 17.68 -19.24 -22.76
C VAL A 12 16.54 -19.27 -21.73
N LEU A 13 16.70 -20.00 -20.62
CA LEU A 13 15.68 -20.04 -19.55
C LEU A 13 15.74 -18.86 -18.57
N SER A 14 16.88 -18.18 -18.45
CA SER A 14 17.03 -17.00 -17.57
C SER A 14 16.49 -15.71 -18.19
N ALA A 15 16.27 -15.69 -19.51
CA ALA A 15 15.69 -14.55 -20.22
C ALA A 15 14.14 -14.56 -20.20
N ALA A 16 13.51 -15.69 -19.85
CA ALA A 16 12.05 -15.84 -19.80
C ALA A 16 11.41 -15.44 -18.46
N LEU A 17 12.23 -15.09 -17.44
CA LEU A 17 11.75 -14.57 -16.15
C LEU A 17 12.11 -13.10 -15.92
N SER A 18 12.78 -12.46 -16.87
CA SER A 18 12.86 -11.00 -16.95
C SER A 18 11.58 -10.47 -17.60
N GLY A 19 10.45 -10.67 -16.92
CA GLY A 19 9.24 -9.92 -17.20
C GLY A 19 9.55 -8.45 -16.98
N CYS A 20 9.91 -7.77 -18.06
CA CYS A 20 9.92 -6.33 -18.16
C CYS A 20 8.51 -5.84 -17.77
N VAL A 21 8.35 -5.46 -16.51
CA VAL A 21 7.38 -4.42 -16.16
C VAL A 21 7.98 -3.14 -16.71
N SER A 22 7.85 -2.95 -18.03
CA SER A 22 7.95 -1.62 -18.60
C SER A 22 6.82 -0.81 -17.99
N ALA A 23 7.22 0.06 -17.07
CA ALA A 23 6.41 1.17 -16.58
C ALA A 23 6.04 2.06 -17.77
N SER A 24 4.98 1.69 -18.48
CA SER A 24 4.28 2.51 -19.47
C SER A 24 2.89 1.95 -19.80
N GLY A 25 2.29 1.20 -18.87
CA GLY A 25 0.83 1.06 -18.85
C GLY A 25 0.30 2.37 -18.31
N ASP A 26 -0.48 3.08 -19.12
CA ASP A 26 -1.13 4.31 -18.72
C ASP A 26 -1.82 4.06 -17.37
N ILE A 27 -1.71 4.98 -16.40
CA ILE A 27 -2.36 4.80 -15.09
C ILE A 27 -3.85 4.50 -15.31
N ALA A 28 -4.44 5.00 -16.40
CA ALA A 28 -5.79 4.69 -16.87
C ALA A 28 -6.04 3.21 -17.26
N GLU A 29 -5.07 2.47 -17.77
CA GLU A 29 -5.23 1.08 -18.23
C GLU A 29 -5.16 0.08 -17.05
N VAL A 30 -4.34 0.38 -16.03
CA VAL A 30 -4.29 -0.38 -14.76
C VAL A 30 -5.47 0.00 -13.85
N MET A 31 -5.95 1.23 -14.01
CA MET A 31 -7.14 1.74 -13.33
C MET A 31 -8.40 1.56 -14.18
N ASN A 32 -8.70 0.36 -14.67
CA ASN A 32 -10.07 0.12 -15.12
C ASN A 32 -10.98 0.03 -13.87
N PRO A 33 -11.79 1.05 -13.54
CA PRO A 33 -12.77 0.92 -12.46
C PRO A 33 -13.77 -0.20 -12.78
N GLU A 34 -13.87 -0.61 -14.05
CA GLU A 34 -14.75 -1.65 -14.57
C GLU A 34 -14.13 -3.05 -14.60
N ASP A 35 -13.00 -3.36 -13.94
CA ASP A 35 -12.64 -4.78 -13.78
C ASP A 35 -13.70 -5.46 -12.90
N PRO A 36 -14.63 -6.24 -13.48
CA PRO A 36 -15.84 -6.65 -12.78
C PRO A 36 -15.52 -7.59 -11.62
N ALA A 37 -14.34 -8.23 -11.63
CA ALA A 37 -13.92 -9.19 -10.62
C ALA A 37 -13.52 -8.51 -9.30
N ASP A 38 -12.78 -7.40 -9.37
CA ASP A 38 -12.35 -6.66 -8.17
C ASP A 38 -13.53 -5.95 -7.51
N ASP A 39 -14.39 -5.35 -8.33
CA ASP A 39 -15.59 -4.66 -7.87
C ASP A 39 -16.59 -5.65 -7.24
N ALA A 40 -16.81 -6.81 -7.87
CA ALA A 40 -17.68 -7.84 -7.32
C ALA A 40 -17.17 -8.40 -5.99
N HIS A 41 -15.86 -8.56 -5.80
CA HIS A 41 -15.31 -9.05 -4.54
C HIS A 41 -15.58 -8.05 -3.40
N CYS A 42 -15.21 -6.79 -3.58
CA CYS A 42 -15.39 -5.77 -2.54
C CYS A 42 -16.87 -5.46 -2.27
N GLN A 43 -17.72 -5.45 -3.29
CA GLN A 43 -19.17 -5.31 -3.13
C GLN A 43 -19.83 -6.55 -2.48
N SER A 44 -19.33 -7.77 -2.74
CA SER A 44 -19.85 -9.00 -2.12
C SER A 44 -19.63 -9.03 -0.60
N LEU A 45 -18.62 -8.31 -0.11
CA LEU A 45 -18.38 -8.08 1.31
C LEU A 45 -19.28 -6.98 1.90
N LEU A 46 -20.27 -6.49 1.14
CA LEU A 46 -21.19 -5.41 1.48
C LEU A 46 -20.51 -4.06 1.75
N ILE A 47 -19.27 -3.89 1.28
CA ILE A 47 -18.52 -2.64 1.38
C ILE A 47 -18.97 -1.72 0.24
N ARG A 48 -19.32 -0.47 0.56
CA ARG A 48 -19.91 0.44 -0.45
C ARG A 48 -18.82 1.21 -1.20
N PRO A 49 -18.94 1.38 -2.53
CA PRO A 49 -18.11 2.30 -3.29
C PRO A 49 -18.11 3.71 -2.65
N GLY A 50 -16.97 4.38 -2.67
CA GLY A 50 -16.78 5.68 -2.01
C GLY A 50 -16.37 5.62 -0.53
N GLU A 51 -16.39 4.44 0.10
CA GLU A 51 -15.87 4.25 1.45
C GLU A 51 -14.35 3.98 1.44
N LEU A 52 -13.65 4.44 2.49
CA LEU A 52 -12.23 4.15 2.69
C LEU A 52 -11.95 2.64 2.66
N VAL A 53 -12.84 1.86 3.28
CA VAL A 53 -12.74 0.39 3.36
C VAL A 53 -12.86 -0.25 1.98
N TYR A 54 -13.64 0.34 1.07
CA TYR A 54 -13.76 -0.11 -0.31
C TYR A 54 -12.47 0.17 -1.09
N ALA A 55 -11.87 1.34 -0.89
CA ALA A 55 -10.56 1.66 -1.46
C ALA A 55 -9.48 0.69 -0.96
N GLN A 56 -9.39 0.46 0.35
CA GLN A 56 -8.45 -0.50 0.93
C GLN A 56 -8.64 -1.92 0.36
N CYS A 57 -9.88 -2.36 0.18
CA CYS A 57 -10.20 -3.67 -0.42
C CYS A 57 -9.71 -3.78 -1.86
N ARG A 58 -10.02 -2.79 -2.71
CA ARG A 58 -9.61 -2.79 -4.13
C ARG A 58 -8.10 -2.77 -4.30
N LEU A 59 -7.44 -1.89 -3.56
CA LEU A 59 -6.00 -1.74 -3.58
C LEU A 59 -5.27 -2.98 -3.03
N ALA A 60 -5.88 -3.69 -2.07
CA ALA A 60 -5.37 -4.98 -1.60
C ALA A 60 -5.44 -6.07 -2.69
N LEU A 61 -6.53 -6.13 -3.47
CA LEU A 61 -6.65 -7.07 -4.60
C LEU A 61 -5.61 -6.80 -5.69
N ARG A 62 -5.31 -5.53 -5.94
CA ARG A 62 -4.23 -5.10 -6.83
C ARG A 62 -2.83 -5.30 -6.28
N LYS A 63 -2.72 -5.72 -5.02
CA LYS A 63 -1.46 -6.03 -4.35
C LYS A 63 -0.51 -4.82 -4.31
N THR A 64 -1.04 -3.59 -4.27
CA THR A 64 -0.24 -2.35 -4.31
C THR A 64 0.86 -2.38 -3.26
N TYR A 65 0.51 -2.66 -1.99
CA TYR A 65 1.50 -2.76 -0.92
C TYR A 65 2.53 -3.88 -1.13
N LEU A 66 2.16 -5.01 -1.74
CA LEU A 66 3.10 -6.11 -2.00
C LEU A 66 4.08 -5.74 -3.10
N ASN A 67 3.63 -5.02 -4.13
CA ASN A 67 4.50 -4.52 -5.17
C ASN A 67 5.51 -3.51 -4.60
N ASP A 68 5.06 -2.61 -3.73
CA ASP A 68 5.91 -1.63 -3.07
C ASP A 68 6.95 -2.28 -2.15
N TYR A 69 6.50 -3.23 -1.33
CA TYR A 69 7.39 -4.06 -0.50
C TYR A 69 8.42 -4.81 -1.35
N ASN A 70 8.01 -5.46 -2.44
CA ASN A 70 8.92 -6.23 -3.29
C ASN A 70 9.94 -5.33 -4.01
N ALA A 71 9.53 -4.13 -4.45
CA ALA A 71 10.42 -3.15 -5.07
C ALA A 71 11.51 -2.69 -4.08
N ARG A 72 11.11 -2.32 -2.86
CA ARG A 72 12.04 -1.94 -1.79
C ARG A 72 12.97 -3.09 -1.43
N LYS A 73 12.41 -4.30 -1.27
CA LYS A 73 13.17 -5.52 -0.99
C LYS A 73 14.24 -5.79 -2.04
N ALA A 74 13.92 -5.62 -3.32
CA ALA A 74 14.86 -5.81 -4.42
C ALA A 74 16.01 -4.80 -4.36
N VAL A 75 15.72 -3.52 -4.10
CA VAL A 75 16.74 -2.47 -3.97
C VAL A 75 17.67 -2.73 -2.78
N LEU A 76 17.10 -3.08 -1.63
CA LEU A 76 17.91 -3.43 -0.45
C LEU A 76 18.75 -4.68 -0.70
N ALA A 77 18.16 -5.71 -1.34
CA ALA A 77 18.87 -6.94 -1.67
C ALA A 77 20.07 -6.70 -2.59
N GLN A 78 19.90 -5.81 -3.57
CA GLN A 78 20.96 -5.45 -4.51
C GLN A 78 22.13 -4.71 -3.83
N ARG A 79 21.84 -3.87 -2.83
CA ARG A 79 22.84 -3.00 -2.18
C ARG A 79 23.52 -3.63 -0.96
N TYR A 80 22.76 -4.39 -0.17
CA TYR A 80 23.18 -4.82 1.17
C TYR A 80 23.14 -6.35 1.35
N GLY A 81 22.73 -7.09 0.32
CA GLY A 81 22.59 -8.54 0.37
C GLY A 81 21.20 -9.01 0.81
N PRO A 82 20.97 -10.33 0.94
CA PRO A 82 19.64 -10.91 1.04
C PRO A 82 18.78 -10.36 2.19
N VAL A 83 17.58 -9.88 1.85
CA VAL A 83 16.57 -9.43 2.82
C VAL A 83 15.75 -10.63 3.31
N THR A 84 16.04 -11.08 4.53
CA THR A 84 15.43 -12.29 5.12
C THR A 84 15.11 -12.08 6.61
N GLY A 85 14.37 -13.01 7.21
CA GLY A 85 14.09 -13.04 8.64
C GLY A 85 13.45 -11.76 9.17
N THR A 86 13.97 -11.22 10.27
CA THR A 86 13.44 -10.01 10.93
C THR A 86 13.47 -8.78 10.02
N LEU A 87 14.49 -8.63 9.17
CA LEU A 87 14.56 -7.51 8.22
C LEU A 87 13.43 -7.58 7.19
N ASP A 88 13.12 -8.79 6.70
CA ASP A 88 12.02 -8.98 5.76
C ASP A 88 10.65 -8.66 6.39
N ALA A 89 10.45 -9.08 7.64
CA ALA A 89 9.23 -8.81 8.38
C ALA A 89 9.05 -7.31 8.67
N ALA A 90 10.12 -6.63 9.13
CA ALA A 90 10.10 -5.20 9.40
C ALA A 90 9.88 -4.37 8.13
N LEU A 91 10.49 -4.79 7.00
CA LEU A 91 10.30 -4.12 5.72
C LEU A 91 8.85 -4.23 5.24
N ARG A 92 8.23 -5.41 5.42
CA ARG A 92 6.82 -5.61 5.10
C ARG A 92 5.90 -4.78 6.00
N ALA A 93 6.20 -4.69 7.30
CA ALA A 93 5.43 -3.89 8.25
C ALA A 93 5.49 -2.39 7.90
N ASP A 94 6.68 -1.87 7.59
CA ASP A 94 6.82 -0.47 7.19
C ASP A 94 6.13 -0.17 5.85
N ALA A 95 6.27 -1.05 4.84
CA ALA A 95 5.56 -0.90 3.56
C ALA A 95 4.03 -0.90 3.75
N PHE A 96 3.51 -1.81 4.58
CA PHE A 96 2.08 -1.86 4.90
C PHE A 96 1.60 -0.61 5.63
N CYS A 97 2.35 -0.13 6.63
CA CYS A 97 2.02 1.12 7.34
C CYS A 97 1.91 2.30 6.36
N ASN A 98 2.91 2.47 5.50
CA ASN A 98 2.93 3.59 4.55
C ASN A 98 1.75 3.54 3.58
N TYR A 99 1.39 2.34 3.11
CA TYR A 99 0.19 2.13 2.31
C TYR A 99 -1.10 2.47 3.08
N ASP A 100 -1.28 1.94 4.29
CA ASP A 100 -2.48 2.15 5.10
C ASP A 100 -2.67 3.63 5.47
N GLU A 101 -1.60 4.29 5.93
CA GLU A 101 -1.61 5.73 6.23
C GLU A 101 -1.83 6.58 4.97
N SER A 102 -1.26 6.20 3.83
CA SER A 102 -1.51 6.88 2.57
C SER A 102 -3.00 6.84 2.21
N VAL A 103 -3.63 5.68 2.32
CA VAL A 103 -5.06 5.52 2.01
C VAL A 103 -5.94 6.31 2.99
N LYS A 104 -5.64 6.30 4.30
CA LYS A 104 -6.38 7.09 5.31
C LYS A 104 -6.43 8.58 5.01
N GLN A 105 -5.34 9.12 4.46
CA GLN A 105 -5.19 10.57 4.26
C GLN A 105 -5.84 11.08 2.97
N VAL A 106 -6.37 10.19 2.13
CA VAL A 106 -7.00 10.49 0.82
C VAL A 106 -8.17 11.47 0.93
N THR A 107 -8.87 11.47 2.07
CA THR A 107 -10.05 12.32 2.32
C THR A 107 -9.72 13.63 3.02
N SER A 108 -8.44 13.93 3.26
CA SER A 108 -8.01 15.13 4.01
C SER A 108 -8.21 16.46 3.28
N GLY A 109 -8.42 16.43 1.96
CA GLY A 109 -8.52 17.65 1.12
C GLY A 109 -7.19 18.40 0.94
N LEU A 110 -6.08 17.83 1.40
CA LEU A 110 -4.73 18.37 1.22
C LEU A 110 -4.11 17.88 -0.10
N SER A 111 -3.02 18.52 -0.54
CA SER A 111 -2.29 18.07 -1.72
C SER A 111 -1.59 16.73 -1.50
N ASP A 112 -1.49 15.91 -2.56
CA ASP A 112 -0.85 14.59 -2.52
C ASP A 112 0.56 14.62 -1.90
N ASP A 113 1.33 15.68 -2.12
CA ASP A 113 2.67 15.82 -1.53
C ASP A 113 2.64 15.95 0.00
N VAL A 114 1.69 16.73 0.52
CA VAL A 114 1.50 16.90 1.97
C VAL A 114 1.02 15.60 2.58
N VAL A 115 0.01 14.99 1.96
CA VAL A 115 -0.59 13.71 2.37
C VAL A 115 0.45 12.58 2.38
N ALA A 116 1.27 12.47 1.33
CA ALA A 116 2.34 11.47 1.25
C ALA A 116 3.41 11.67 2.33
N SER A 117 3.75 12.93 2.62
CA SER A 117 4.69 13.28 3.68
C SER A 117 4.13 12.97 5.06
N THR A 118 2.84 13.25 5.30
CA THR A 118 2.15 12.91 6.54
C THR A 118 2.08 11.40 6.74
N ALA A 119 1.73 10.62 5.71
CA ALA A 119 1.73 9.17 5.78
C ALA A 119 3.13 8.62 6.13
N TYR A 120 4.17 9.17 5.50
CA TYR A 120 5.55 8.83 5.81
C TYR A 120 5.90 9.12 7.27
N GLN A 121 5.48 10.27 7.81
CA GLN A 121 5.73 10.67 9.20
C GLN A 121 4.98 9.80 10.21
N ASN A 122 3.72 9.44 9.92
CA ASN A 122 2.91 8.58 10.79
C ASN A 122 3.52 7.19 10.97
N CYS A 123 4.31 6.73 9.99
CA CYS A 123 5.04 5.46 10.04
C CYS A 123 6.45 5.58 10.65
N ALA A 124 6.74 6.60 11.46
CA ALA A 124 8.05 6.77 12.10
C ALA A 124 8.46 5.57 12.96
N ASN A 125 7.55 5.02 13.77
CA ASN A 125 7.86 3.91 14.67
C ASN A 125 8.17 2.61 13.90
N THR A 126 7.38 2.26 12.89
CA THR A 126 7.67 1.08 12.04
C THR A 126 8.98 1.25 11.29
N ARG A 127 9.32 2.48 10.90
CA ARG A 127 10.60 2.78 10.25
C ARG A 127 11.79 2.69 11.20
N GLU A 128 11.62 3.04 12.47
CA GLU A 128 12.64 2.85 13.50
C GLU A 128 12.92 1.35 13.71
N GLU A 129 11.88 0.53 13.82
CA GLU A 129 12.00 -0.94 13.91
C GLU A 129 12.71 -1.54 12.68
N LEU A 130 12.35 -1.06 11.49
CA LEU A 130 13.03 -1.41 10.25
C LEU A 130 14.51 -0.99 10.27
N GLY A 131 14.81 0.21 10.75
CA GLY A 131 16.18 0.70 10.92
C GLY A 131 17.00 -0.19 11.86
N ALA A 132 16.44 -0.60 12.99
CA ALA A 132 17.09 -1.51 13.93
C ALA A 132 17.35 -2.89 13.31
N ALA A 133 16.36 -3.45 12.59
CA ALA A 133 16.52 -4.72 11.88
C ALA A 133 17.57 -4.62 10.76
N PHE A 134 17.66 -3.48 10.08
CA PHE A 134 18.65 -3.22 9.04
C PHE A 134 20.07 -3.15 9.60
N VAL A 135 20.27 -2.43 10.71
CA VAL A 135 21.57 -2.38 11.40
C VAL A 135 22.00 -3.78 11.82
N ALA A 136 21.09 -4.56 12.41
CA ALA A 136 21.38 -5.92 12.86
C ALA A 136 21.75 -6.86 11.69
N ALA A 137 21.11 -6.72 10.54
CA ALA A 137 21.31 -7.59 9.39
C ALA A 137 22.54 -7.22 8.54
N THR A 138 22.88 -5.93 8.45
CA THR A 138 23.84 -5.42 7.47
C THR A 138 25.09 -4.77 8.09
N GLY A 139 25.04 -4.43 9.38
CA GLY A 139 26.06 -3.65 10.07
C GLY A 139 26.15 -2.18 9.62
N GLN A 140 25.24 -1.73 8.74
CA GLN A 140 25.18 -0.35 8.27
C GLN A 140 24.32 0.52 9.19
N PRO A 141 24.58 1.83 9.29
CA PRO A 141 23.76 2.75 10.08
C PRO A 141 22.34 2.88 9.50
N ALA A 142 21.33 3.05 10.37
CA ALA A 142 19.93 3.15 9.96
C ALA A 142 19.66 4.37 9.06
N GLU A 143 20.44 5.43 9.20
CA GLU A 143 20.37 6.64 8.36
C GLU A 143 20.66 6.32 6.88
N ALA A 144 21.54 5.35 6.60
CA ALA A 144 21.83 4.93 5.24
C ALA A 144 20.61 4.31 4.56
N LEU A 145 19.78 3.60 5.32
CA LEU A 145 18.50 3.06 4.84
C LEU A 145 17.53 4.21 4.53
N VAL A 146 17.37 5.14 5.48
CA VAL A 146 16.42 6.26 5.35
C VAL A 146 16.78 7.14 4.15
N GLU A 147 18.06 7.49 3.96
CA GLU A 147 18.48 8.26 2.79
C GLU A 147 18.27 7.49 1.48
N ALA A 148 18.51 6.17 1.48
CA ALA A 148 18.34 5.35 0.29
C ALA A 148 16.89 5.17 -0.14
N GLU A 149 15.95 5.06 0.81
CA GLU A 149 14.56 4.70 0.51
C GLU A 149 13.58 5.88 0.53
N ARG A 150 13.88 6.98 1.21
CA ARG A 150 12.87 8.04 1.47
C ARG A 150 12.19 8.56 0.21
N GLY A 151 12.96 8.83 -0.86
CA GLY A 151 12.39 9.29 -2.12
C GLY A 151 11.40 8.26 -2.71
N MET A 152 11.82 7.00 -2.75
CA MET A 152 11.00 5.89 -3.23
C MET A 152 9.72 5.72 -2.42
N VAL A 153 9.80 5.74 -1.08
CA VAL A 153 8.62 5.59 -0.22
C VAL A 153 7.64 6.75 -0.42
N LEU A 154 8.13 7.98 -0.56
CA LEU A 154 7.26 9.13 -0.85
C LEU A 154 6.59 9.00 -2.22
N ASP A 155 7.30 8.52 -3.25
CA ASP A 155 6.72 8.27 -4.57
C ASP A 155 5.62 7.19 -4.51
N GLN A 156 5.86 6.11 -3.75
CA GLN A 156 4.90 5.03 -3.51
C GLN A 156 3.66 5.53 -2.76
N ASN A 157 3.83 6.33 -1.72
CA ASN A 157 2.73 6.94 -0.98
C ASN A 157 1.85 7.79 -1.91
N ARG A 158 2.45 8.64 -2.74
CA ARG A 158 1.70 9.43 -3.73
C ARG A 158 0.95 8.56 -4.73
N ALA A 159 1.55 7.45 -5.17
CA ALA A 159 0.89 6.52 -6.08
C ALA A 159 -0.34 5.88 -5.41
N ALA A 160 -0.21 5.40 -4.18
CA ALA A 160 -1.32 4.83 -3.41
C ALA A 160 -2.44 5.86 -3.16
N ILE A 161 -2.10 7.12 -2.87
CA ILE A 161 -3.07 8.21 -2.69
C ILE A 161 -3.87 8.44 -3.98
N ARG A 162 -3.19 8.55 -5.12
CA ARG A 162 -3.86 8.74 -6.43
C ARG A 162 -4.74 7.56 -6.78
N GLU A 163 -4.26 6.34 -6.53
CA GLU A 163 -5.02 5.13 -6.79
C GLU A 163 -6.30 5.08 -5.92
N ALA A 164 -6.18 5.43 -4.64
CA ALA A 164 -7.31 5.54 -3.73
C ALA A 164 -8.27 6.67 -4.10
N HIS A 165 -7.78 7.84 -4.55
CA HIS A 165 -8.65 8.94 -5.00
C HIS A 165 -9.56 8.51 -6.13
N VAL A 166 -9.02 7.82 -7.14
CA VAL A 166 -9.84 7.38 -8.27
C VAL A 166 -10.85 6.31 -7.83
N VAL A 167 -10.54 5.50 -6.82
CA VAL A 167 -11.50 4.53 -6.26
C VAL A 167 -12.61 5.20 -5.44
N ILE A 168 -12.30 6.26 -4.67
CA ILE A 168 -13.25 6.95 -3.79
C ILE A 168 -14.09 7.99 -4.53
N LYS A 169 -13.46 8.79 -5.39
CA LYS A 169 -14.10 9.91 -6.09
C LYS A 169 -14.48 9.57 -7.54
N GLY A 170 -13.89 8.51 -8.11
CA GLY A 170 -13.95 8.20 -9.54
C GLY A 170 -12.94 9.01 -10.36
N PRO A 171 -12.80 8.76 -11.68
CA PRO A 171 -11.94 9.55 -12.55
C PRO A 171 -12.27 11.06 -12.52
N PRO A 172 -11.30 11.95 -12.86
CA PRO A 172 -11.54 13.40 -12.88
C PRO A 172 -12.78 13.75 -13.72
N GLY A 173 -13.83 14.28 -13.08
CA GLY A 173 -15.10 14.63 -13.72
C GLY A 173 -16.26 13.63 -13.49
N SER A 174 -16.02 12.46 -12.90
CA SER A 174 -17.10 11.61 -12.39
C SER A 174 -17.39 11.95 -10.93
N VAL A 175 -18.66 12.18 -10.59
CA VAL A 175 -19.07 12.36 -9.19
C VAL A 175 -19.64 11.03 -8.73
N LEU A 176 -18.79 10.14 -8.19
CA LEU A 176 -19.29 8.96 -7.47
C LEU A 176 -19.65 9.27 -6.01
N THR A 177 -19.00 10.28 -5.41
CA THR A 177 -19.35 10.84 -4.09
C THR A 177 -18.69 12.21 -3.92
N THR A 178 -19.41 13.18 -3.34
CA THR A 178 -18.87 14.52 -3.08
C THR A 178 -17.95 14.55 -1.86
N GLU A 179 -17.01 15.50 -1.79
CA GLU A 179 -16.09 15.66 -0.65
C GLU A 179 -16.84 15.87 0.68
N ALA A 180 -18.01 16.52 0.62
CA ALA A 180 -18.90 16.69 1.77
C ALA A 180 -19.49 15.36 2.26
N GLU A 181 -19.93 14.48 1.36
CA GLU A 181 -20.49 13.16 1.71
C GLU A 181 -19.43 12.21 2.28
N VAL A 182 -18.18 12.33 1.83
CA VAL A 182 -17.07 11.52 2.37
C VAL A 182 -16.63 12.06 3.74
N ALA A 183 -16.55 13.38 3.92
CA ALA A 183 -16.19 14.00 5.20
C ALA A 183 -17.26 13.79 6.29
N GLU A 184 -18.54 13.88 5.94
CA GLU A 184 -19.66 13.63 6.86
C GLU A 184 -19.69 12.18 7.37
N ARG A 185 -19.27 11.22 6.52
CA ARG A 185 -19.23 9.78 6.86
C ARG A 185 -17.93 9.37 7.57
N GLY A 186 -16.79 9.97 7.21
CA GLY A 186 -15.51 9.73 7.88
C GLY A 186 -15.41 10.36 9.28
N GLY A 187 -16.27 11.34 9.59
CA GLY A 187 -16.38 11.96 10.91
C GLY A 187 -17.22 11.17 11.92
N MET A 188 -17.93 10.11 11.50
CA MET A 188 -18.60 9.20 12.42
C MET A 188 -17.59 8.22 13.02
N ALA A 189 -16.96 8.65 14.12
CA ALA A 189 -16.43 7.73 15.12
C ALA A 189 -17.48 6.62 15.38
N PRO A 190 -17.07 5.36 15.64
CA PRO A 190 -18.03 4.31 15.94
C PRO A 190 -18.93 4.82 17.05
N ALA A 191 -20.24 4.85 16.78
CA ALA A 191 -21.21 5.11 17.82
C ALA A 191 -20.85 4.17 18.97
N VAL A 192 -20.47 4.76 20.11
CA VAL A 192 -20.28 4.05 21.37
C VAL A 192 -21.46 3.09 21.49
N PRO A 193 -21.24 1.78 21.70
CA PRO A 193 -22.35 0.84 21.75
C PRO A 193 -23.35 1.41 22.76
N ALA A 194 -24.58 1.64 22.31
CA ALA A 194 -25.64 2.12 23.18
C ALA A 194 -25.60 1.27 24.45
N GLU A 195 -25.32 1.91 25.59
CA GLU A 195 -25.41 1.26 26.88
C GLU A 195 -26.74 0.53 26.91
N ILE A 196 -26.68 -0.79 27.09
CA ILE A 196 -27.86 -1.59 27.40
C ILE A 196 -28.32 -1.07 28.75
N LEU A 197 -29.22 -0.08 28.73
CA LEU A 197 -29.90 0.40 29.91
C LEU A 197 -30.61 -0.82 30.54
N PRO A 198 -30.33 -1.18 31.79
CA PRO A 198 -31.06 -2.26 32.45
C PRO A 198 -32.54 -1.89 32.52
N PRO A 199 -33.47 -2.86 32.38
CA PRO A 199 -34.89 -2.58 32.36
C PRO A 199 -35.32 -1.93 33.69
N ALA A 200 -36.15 -0.90 33.59
CA ALA A 200 -36.67 -0.17 34.74
C ALA A 200 -37.39 -1.10 35.73
N PRO A 201 -37.25 -0.88 37.06
CA PRO A 201 -37.95 -1.69 38.04
C PRO A 201 -39.46 -1.45 37.95
N LEU A 202 -40.22 -2.54 37.81
CA LEU A 202 -41.68 -2.52 37.90
C LEU A 202 -42.09 -2.07 39.30
N SER A 203 -42.68 -0.88 39.40
CA SER A 203 -43.32 -0.40 40.63
C SER A 203 -44.57 -1.23 40.93
N ARG A 204 -44.72 -1.66 42.18
CA ARG A 204 -46.01 -2.05 42.77
C ARG A 204 -46.56 -0.90 43.59
#